data_AF-A0AAD9UW62-F1
#
_entry.id   AF-A0AAD9UW62-F1
#
_cell.length_a   1.000
_cell.length_b   1.000
_cell.length_c   1.000
_cell.angle_alpha   90.00
_cell.angle_beta   90.00
_cell.angle_gamma   90.00
#
_symmetry.space_group_name_H-M   'P 1'
#
loop_
_entity.id
_entity.type
_entity.pdbx_description
1 polymer ?
#
loop_
_entity_poly.entity_id
_entity_poly.type
_entity_poly.pdbx_seq_one_letter_code
_entity_poly.pdbx_strand_id
1 'polypeptide(L)'
;MEISKVREWLEERKRETKVTAKQEQIKFKELQKMKLQLKTDQLAKKNQNEGIYQASTNSVQAKLPELKVGRTIEALPFTTEGYNRAKSILQQRFGKEHEIIEAYTKEILELLTVTSANPNKINEFSVKLRYCVKALQTLGKLEQVNGAVSMKLKKLLEIRGDLVRTDPEWEKWDFSKLSEAIRLKRNPSNSNTTERVH
;
A
#
# COMPACT_ATOMS: atom_id res chain seq x y z
N MET A 1 -26.04 -7.30 -41.96
CA MET A 1 -26.41 -7.65 -40.57
C MET A 1 -25.34 -7.28 -39.54
N GLU A 2 -24.06 -7.13 -39.93
CA GLU A 2 -22.94 -6.88 -39.00
C GLU A 2 -22.77 -5.41 -38.56
N ILE A 3 -23.03 -4.43 -39.45
CA ILE A 3 -22.78 -3.00 -39.18
C ILE A 3 -23.67 -2.44 -38.06
N SER A 4 -24.92 -2.91 -37.97
CA SER A 4 -25.87 -2.48 -36.93
C SER A 4 -25.42 -2.91 -35.54
N LYS A 5 -24.88 -4.13 -35.40
CA LYS A 5 -24.37 -4.66 -34.12
C LYS A 5 -23.14 -3.88 -33.63
N VAL A 6 -22.24 -3.52 -34.54
CA VAL A 6 -21.05 -2.72 -34.21
C VAL A 6 -21.44 -1.31 -33.78
N ARG A 7 -22.44 -0.70 -34.42
CA ARG A 7 -22.96 0.62 -34.02
C ARG A 7 -23.62 0.58 -32.65
N GLU A 8 -24.42 -0.45 -32.38
CA GLU A 8 -25.07 -0.67 -31.09
C GLU A 8 -24.04 -0.87 -29.96
N TRP A 9 -23.01 -1.69 -30.22
CA TRP A 9 -21.90 -1.90 -29.30
C TRP A 9 -21.11 -0.61 -29.01
N LEU A 10 -20.90 0.24 -30.02
CA LEU A 10 -20.22 1.52 -29.84
C LEU A 10 -21.05 2.48 -28.98
N GLU A 11 -22.37 2.51 -29.16
CA GLU A 11 -23.26 3.34 -28.35
C GLU A 11 -23.42 2.80 -26.92
N GLU A 12 -23.40 1.48 -26.72
CA GLU A 12 -23.32 0.85 -25.39
C GLU A 12 -22.04 1.26 -24.67
N ARG A 13 -20.87 1.15 -25.33
CA ARG A 13 -19.57 1.62 -24.81
C ARG A 13 -19.57 3.11 -24.46
N LYS A 14 -20.22 3.94 -25.28
CA LYS A 14 -20.38 5.39 -24.98
C LYS A 14 -21.31 5.64 -23.79
N ARG A 15 -22.32 4.78 -23.57
CA ARG A 15 -23.18 4.86 -22.37
C ARG A 15 -22.45 4.38 -21.12
N GLU A 16 -21.74 3.25 -21.19
CA GLU A 16 -20.94 2.69 -20.10
C GLU A 16 -19.86 3.68 -19.62
N THR A 17 -19.16 4.33 -20.55
CA THR A 17 -18.14 5.34 -20.21
C THR A 17 -18.75 6.58 -19.56
N LYS A 18 -19.92 7.04 -20.02
CA LYS A 18 -20.67 8.15 -19.40
C LYS A 18 -21.17 7.80 -18.00
N VAL A 19 -21.67 6.57 -17.80
CA VAL A 19 -22.11 6.07 -16.49
C VAL A 19 -20.93 5.98 -15.53
N THR A 20 -19.79 5.46 -16.01
CA THR A 20 -18.56 5.35 -15.22
C THR A 20 -18.04 6.73 -14.82
N ALA A 21 -17.99 7.68 -15.76
CA ALA A 21 -17.58 9.06 -15.48
C ALA A 21 -18.50 9.76 -14.47
N LYS A 22 -19.82 9.56 -14.57
CA LYS A 22 -20.78 10.07 -13.56
C LYS A 22 -20.55 9.43 -12.19
N GLN A 23 -20.29 8.12 -12.14
CA GLN A 23 -20.05 7.40 -10.90
C GLN A 23 -18.74 7.86 -10.22
N GLU A 24 -17.69 8.09 -11.01
CA GLU A 24 -16.42 8.64 -10.51
C GLU A 24 -16.60 10.07 -9.99
N GLN A 25 -17.40 10.89 -10.68
CA GLN A 25 -17.70 12.25 -10.24
C GLN A 25 -18.46 12.27 -8.90
N ILE A 26 -19.40 11.34 -8.69
CA ILE A 26 -20.10 11.17 -7.41
C ILE A 26 -19.12 10.75 -6.30
N LYS A 27 -18.30 9.73 -6.56
CA LYS A 27 -17.29 9.27 -5.59
C LYS A 27 -16.30 10.38 -5.21
N PHE A 28 -15.91 11.20 -6.18
CA PHE A 28 -15.02 12.33 -5.91
C PHE A 28 -15.68 13.40 -5.02
N LYS A 29 -16.95 13.75 -5.28
CA LYS A 29 -17.70 14.71 -4.45
C LYS A 29 -17.85 14.21 -3.00
N GLU A 30 -18.17 12.94 -2.82
CA GLU A 30 -18.27 12.33 -1.48
C GLU A 30 -16.91 12.33 -0.75
N LEU A 31 -15.82 12.04 -1.46
CA LEU A 31 -14.47 12.10 -0.90
C LEU A 31 -14.11 13.53 -0.43
N GLN A 32 -14.50 14.55 -1.17
CA GLN A 32 -14.30 15.95 -0.78
C GLN A 32 -15.07 16.30 0.50
N LYS A 33 -16.33 15.88 0.59
CA LYS A 33 -17.17 16.07 1.77
C LYS A 33 -16.57 15.40 3.01
N MET A 34 -16.10 14.17 2.88
CA MET A 34 -15.46 13.42 3.97
C MET A 34 -14.17 14.08 4.45
N LYS A 35 -13.33 14.57 3.54
CA LYS A 35 -12.10 15.29 3.89
C LYS A 35 -12.37 16.60 4.63
N LEU A 36 -13.41 17.33 4.22
CA LEU A 36 -13.83 18.55 4.92
C LEU A 36 -14.29 18.23 6.34
N GLN A 37 -15.12 17.19 6.51
CA GLN A 37 -15.57 16.76 7.84
C GLN A 37 -14.40 16.35 8.75
N LEU A 38 -13.45 15.57 8.23
CA LEU A 38 -12.27 15.17 9.00
C LEU A 38 -11.44 16.39 9.44
N LYS A 39 -11.31 17.41 8.59
CA LYS A 39 -10.62 18.66 8.93
C LYS A 39 -11.37 19.45 10.00
N THR A 40 -12.70 19.49 9.94
CA THR A 40 -13.56 20.11 10.96
C THR A 40 -13.44 19.40 12.31
N ASP A 41 -13.47 18.06 12.31
CA ASP A 41 -13.34 17.25 13.52
C ASP A 41 -11.94 17.36 14.15
N GLN A 42 -10.90 17.50 13.33
CA GLN A 42 -9.53 17.76 13.80
C GLN A 42 -9.39 19.15 14.43
N LEU A 43 -10.04 20.18 13.87
CA LEU A 43 -10.04 21.53 14.45
C LEU A 43 -10.82 21.56 15.78
N ALA A 44 -11.93 20.83 15.87
CA ALA A 44 -12.71 20.69 17.11
C ALA A 44 -11.91 19.99 18.23
N LYS A 45 -11.07 19.01 17.88
CA LYS A 45 -10.18 18.31 18.85
C LYS A 45 -8.96 19.14 19.25
N LYS A 46 -8.47 20.04 18.40
CA LYS A 46 -7.33 20.91 18.72
C LYS A 46 -7.68 21.95 19.80
N ASN A 47 -8.92 22.44 19.82
CA ASN A 47 -9.38 23.42 20.80
C ASN A 47 -9.59 22.87 22.22
N GLN A 48 -9.44 21.55 22.44
CA GLN A 48 -9.47 20.94 23.78
C GLN A 48 -8.09 20.52 24.30
N ASN A 49 -7.03 20.68 23.49
CA ASN A 49 -5.69 20.16 23.79
C ASN A 49 -4.60 21.26 23.92
N GLU A 50 -4.98 22.54 24.03
CA GLU A 50 -4.07 23.61 24.48
C GLU A 50 -3.89 23.55 26.00
N GLY A 51 -3.27 22.46 26.43
CA GLY A 51 -2.91 22.18 27.80
C GLY A 51 -2.09 20.91 27.79
N ILE A 52 -0.78 21.06 27.98
CA ILE A 52 0.22 20.00 28.15
C ILE A 52 0.78 19.41 26.83
N TYR A 53 1.95 19.93 26.44
CA TYR A 53 3.22 19.24 26.16
C TYR A 53 4.07 20.08 25.19
N GLN A 54 4.80 21.04 25.78
CA GLN A 54 6.13 21.39 25.28
C GLN A 54 7.10 20.23 25.57
N ALA A 55 8.15 20.15 24.75
CA ALA A 55 9.29 19.22 24.81
C ALA A 55 9.08 17.81 24.22
N SER A 56 9.37 17.67 22.92
CA SER A 56 10.40 16.73 22.47
C SER A 56 10.77 17.06 21.02
N THR A 57 11.69 18.00 20.87
CA THR A 57 12.37 18.32 19.61
C THR A 57 13.35 17.20 19.30
N ASN A 58 12.95 16.24 18.45
CA ASN A 58 13.85 15.35 17.70
C ASN A 58 13.03 14.57 16.64
N SER A 59 12.60 15.24 15.56
CA SER A 59 12.02 14.57 14.38
C SER A 59 12.16 15.40 13.08
N VAL A 60 13.27 16.14 12.94
CA VAL A 60 13.43 17.07 11.81
C VAL A 60 13.84 16.38 10.50
N GLN A 61 14.10 15.07 10.46
CA GLN A 61 14.57 14.42 9.23
C GLN A 61 13.49 13.72 8.38
N ALA A 62 12.26 13.57 8.88
CA ALA A 62 11.14 13.01 8.09
C ALA A 62 10.17 14.09 7.54
N LYS A 63 10.26 15.34 8.01
CA LYS A 63 9.27 16.39 7.72
C LYS A 63 9.60 17.27 6.50
N LEU A 64 10.76 17.04 5.89
CA LEU A 64 11.28 17.87 4.80
C LEU A 64 10.70 17.54 3.40
N PRO A 65 10.35 16.28 3.05
CA PRO A 65 9.72 15.98 1.77
C PRO A 65 8.26 16.45 1.70
N GLU A 66 7.49 16.25 2.79
CA GLU A 66 6.06 16.60 2.86
C GLU A 66 5.81 18.10 2.67
N LEU A 67 6.65 18.95 3.28
CA LEU A 67 6.53 20.42 3.20
C LEU A 67 6.85 20.98 1.81
N LYS A 68 7.73 20.34 1.04
CA LYS A 68 8.06 20.76 -0.33
C LYS A 68 7.05 20.25 -1.35
N VAL A 69 6.58 19.01 -1.17
CA VAL A 69 5.52 18.42 -2.00
C VAL A 69 4.22 19.20 -1.86
N GLY A 70 3.82 19.54 -0.62
CA GLY A 70 2.60 20.30 -0.33
C GLY A 70 2.54 21.67 -1.02
N ARG A 71 3.59 22.49 -0.89
CA ARG A 71 3.63 23.83 -1.52
C ARG A 71 3.59 23.78 -3.06
N THR A 72 4.14 22.72 -3.65
CA THR A 72 4.21 22.58 -5.11
C THR A 72 2.85 22.22 -5.71
N ILE A 73 2.00 21.51 -4.97
CA ILE A 73 0.66 21.11 -5.42
C ILE A 73 -0.45 22.08 -4.98
N GLU A 74 -0.22 22.85 -3.91
CA GLU A 74 -1.20 23.79 -3.34
C GLU A 74 -1.50 24.99 -4.27
N ALA A 75 -0.55 25.34 -5.15
CA ALA A 75 -0.73 26.39 -6.15
C ALA A 75 -1.50 25.95 -7.41
N LEU A 76 -1.88 24.66 -7.53
CA LEU A 76 -2.55 24.15 -8.72
C LEU A 76 -4.08 24.21 -8.55
N PRO A 77 -4.81 24.63 -9.60
CA PRO A 77 -6.28 24.66 -9.56
C PRO A 77 -6.84 23.25 -9.38
N PHE A 78 -7.93 23.11 -8.61
CA PHE A 78 -8.59 21.82 -8.35
C PHE A 78 -9.45 21.35 -9.54
N THR A 79 -8.82 21.21 -10.71
CA THR A 79 -9.41 20.72 -11.95
C THR A 79 -8.73 19.42 -12.39
N THR A 80 -9.33 18.69 -13.34
CA THR A 80 -8.69 17.49 -13.93
C THR A 80 -7.33 17.81 -14.54
N GLU A 81 -7.20 18.98 -15.17
CA GLU A 81 -5.92 19.47 -15.70
C GLU A 81 -4.92 19.77 -14.58
N GLY A 82 -5.35 20.41 -13.49
CA GLY A 82 -4.52 20.64 -12.32
C GLY A 82 -4.06 19.35 -11.64
N TYR A 83 -4.91 18.32 -11.57
CA TYR A 83 -4.54 16.98 -11.07
C TYR A 83 -3.48 16.31 -11.94
N ASN A 84 -3.68 16.31 -13.27
CA ASN A 84 -2.72 15.73 -14.20
C ASN A 84 -1.39 16.47 -14.16
N ARG A 85 -1.43 17.80 -14.03
CA ARG A 85 -0.24 18.64 -13.88
C ARG A 85 0.47 18.41 -12.55
N ALA A 86 -0.27 18.26 -11.45
CA ALA A 86 0.28 17.87 -10.16
C ALA A 86 0.98 16.51 -10.25
N LYS A 87 0.32 15.52 -10.87
CA LYS A 87 0.88 14.18 -11.10
C LYS A 87 2.17 14.25 -11.91
N SER A 88 2.20 14.99 -13.02
CA SER A 88 3.43 15.19 -13.81
C SER A 88 4.54 15.89 -13.04
N ILE A 89 4.25 16.93 -12.27
CA ILE A 89 5.27 17.63 -11.47
C ILE A 89 5.84 16.73 -10.38
N LEU A 90 4.98 15.95 -9.72
CA LEU A 90 5.41 14.98 -8.72
C LEU A 90 6.28 13.89 -9.34
N GLN A 91 5.89 13.36 -10.50
CA GLN A 91 6.69 12.39 -11.23
C GLN A 91 8.03 12.98 -11.70
N GLN A 92 8.04 14.20 -12.23
CA GLN A 92 9.26 14.85 -12.72
C GLN A 92 10.25 15.18 -11.59
N ARG A 93 9.74 15.68 -10.45
CA ARG A 93 10.59 16.13 -9.33
C ARG A 93 10.95 15.01 -8.35
N PHE A 94 10.07 14.02 -8.19
CA PHE A 94 10.17 13.00 -7.14
C PHE A 94 9.95 11.58 -7.64
N GLY A 95 9.50 11.39 -8.89
CA GLY A 95 9.25 10.09 -9.51
C GLY A 95 10.51 9.41 -10.01
N LYS A 96 11.57 9.41 -9.20
CA LYS A 96 12.77 8.62 -9.46
C LYS A 96 12.48 7.16 -9.10
N GLU A 97 11.77 6.49 -10.00
CA GLU A 97 11.27 5.13 -9.79
C GLU A 97 12.39 4.17 -9.38
N HIS A 98 13.57 4.27 -9.99
CA HIS A 98 14.76 3.50 -9.62
C HIS A 98 15.16 3.68 -8.14
N GLU A 99 15.28 4.92 -7.65
CA GLU A 99 15.65 5.18 -6.25
C GLU A 99 14.59 4.64 -5.27
N ILE A 100 13.31 4.69 -5.67
CA ILE A 100 12.20 4.13 -4.89
C ILE A 100 12.27 2.60 -4.86
N ILE A 101 12.49 1.96 -6.01
CA ILE A 101 12.65 0.50 -6.14
C ILE A 101 13.86 0.04 -5.33
N GLU A 102 14.99 0.72 -5.47
CA GLU A 102 16.22 0.43 -4.75
C GLU A 102 16.02 0.56 -3.24
N ALA A 103 15.36 1.62 -2.77
CA ALA A 103 15.05 1.81 -1.36
C ALA A 103 14.18 0.67 -0.81
N TYR A 104 13.10 0.28 -1.49
CA TYR A 104 12.25 -0.84 -1.05
C TYR A 104 12.93 -2.20 -1.15
N THR A 105 13.76 -2.40 -2.16
CA THR A 105 14.57 -3.61 -2.31
C THR A 105 15.57 -3.73 -1.17
N LYS A 106 16.30 -2.65 -0.90
CA LYS A 106 17.24 -2.54 0.22
C LYS A 106 16.54 -2.78 1.55
N GLU A 107 15.41 -2.12 1.79
CA GLU A 107 14.59 -2.33 2.99
C GLU A 107 14.18 -3.82 3.13
N ILE A 108 13.74 -4.47 2.05
CA ILE A 108 13.43 -5.91 2.06
C ILE A 108 14.66 -6.74 2.43
N LEU A 109 15.84 -6.43 1.90
CA LEU A 109 17.08 -7.17 2.17
C LEU A 109 17.64 -6.92 3.58
N GLU A 110 17.50 -5.70 4.09
CA GLU A 110 17.98 -5.24 5.38
C GLU A 110 17.01 -5.48 6.53
N LEU A 111 15.72 -5.77 6.23
CA LEU A 111 14.70 -6.15 7.22
C LEU A 111 15.30 -7.13 8.23
N LEU A 112 15.35 -6.68 9.49
CA LEU A 112 16.04 -7.35 10.59
C LEU A 112 15.60 -8.80 10.73
N THR A 113 16.56 -9.68 11.02
CA THR A 113 16.34 -11.08 11.38
C THR A 113 15.40 -11.14 12.58
N VAL A 114 14.26 -11.83 12.43
CA VAL A 114 13.38 -12.09 13.57
C VAL A 114 13.98 -13.25 14.34
N THR A 115 14.92 -12.93 15.23
CA THR A 115 15.60 -13.90 16.10
C THR A 115 14.79 -14.24 17.36
N SER A 116 13.63 -13.63 17.56
CA SER A 116 12.81 -13.87 18.75
C SER A 116 11.33 -14.04 18.37
N ALA A 117 10.68 -15.02 18.99
CA ALA A 117 9.27 -15.36 18.86
C ALA A 117 8.34 -14.31 19.49
N ASN A 118 8.88 -13.12 19.79
CA ASN A 118 8.14 -12.00 20.32
C ASN A 118 7.07 -11.57 19.30
N PRO A 119 5.77 -11.68 19.66
CA PRO A 119 4.68 -11.34 18.75
C PRO A 119 4.74 -9.90 18.21
N ASN A 120 5.26 -8.95 19.01
CA ASN A 120 5.38 -7.55 18.61
C ASN A 120 6.45 -7.36 17.52
N LYS A 121 7.57 -8.07 17.60
CA LYS A 121 8.63 -8.01 16.58
C LYS A 121 8.21 -8.72 15.29
N ILE A 122 7.52 -9.86 15.40
CA ILE A 122 6.93 -10.55 14.25
C ILE A 122 5.89 -9.65 13.56
N ASN A 123 5.06 -8.96 14.33
CA ASN A 123 4.10 -7.98 13.82
C ASN A 123 4.80 -6.83 13.08
N GLU A 124 5.78 -6.19 13.71
CA GLU A 124 6.52 -5.08 13.08
C GLU A 124 7.16 -5.51 11.76
N PHE A 125 7.81 -6.69 11.76
CA PHE A 125 8.37 -7.31 10.56
C PHE A 125 7.29 -7.54 9.49
N SER A 126 6.16 -8.14 9.86
CA SER A 126 5.04 -8.43 8.95
C SER A 126 4.48 -7.16 8.31
N VAL A 127 4.29 -6.10 9.10
CA VAL A 127 3.77 -4.81 8.61
C VAL A 127 4.73 -4.18 7.62
N LYS A 128 6.03 -4.11 7.96
CA LYS A 128 7.06 -3.53 7.08
C LYS A 128 7.25 -4.35 5.81
N LEU A 129 7.32 -5.68 5.92
CA LEU A 129 7.44 -6.57 4.76
C LEU A 129 6.25 -6.37 3.81
N ARG A 130 5.02 -6.41 4.32
CA ARG A 130 3.82 -6.22 3.51
C ARG A 130 3.78 -4.86 2.83
N TYR A 131 4.23 -3.80 3.51
CA TYR A 131 4.32 -2.47 2.91
C TYR A 131 5.27 -2.45 1.71
N CYS A 132 6.47 -3.02 1.86
CA CYS A 132 7.46 -3.08 0.78
C CYS A 132 6.98 -3.97 -0.39
N VAL A 133 6.40 -5.14 -0.09
CA VAL A 133 5.82 -6.03 -1.10
C VAL A 133 4.73 -5.32 -1.88
N LYS A 134 3.81 -4.63 -1.20
CA LYS A 134 2.72 -3.90 -1.86
C LYS A 134 3.24 -2.76 -2.73
N ALA A 135 4.28 -2.05 -2.29
CA ALA A 135 4.92 -1.00 -3.05
C ALA A 135 5.55 -1.55 -4.34
N LEU A 136 6.37 -2.61 -4.23
CA LEU A 136 7.02 -3.24 -5.39
C LEU A 136 6.03 -3.92 -6.35
N GLN A 137 4.92 -4.48 -5.85
CA GLN A 137 3.82 -4.97 -6.69
C GLN A 137 3.18 -3.85 -7.50
N THR A 138 2.93 -2.69 -6.85
CA THR A 138 2.32 -1.52 -7.52
C THR A 138 3.23 -0.96 -8.61
N LEU A 139 4.55 -1.10 -8.44
CA LEU A 139 5.56 -0.70 -9.42
C LEU A 139 5.83 -1.78 -10.48
N GLY A 140 5.27 -3.00 -10.34
CA GLY A 140 5.55 -4.12 -11.25
C GLY A 140 6.98 -4.65 -11.17
N LYS A 141 7.65 -4.49 -10.02
CA LYS A 141 9.07 -4.84 -9.80
C LYS A 141 9.30 -5.90 -8.73
N LEU A 142 8.22 -6.51 -8.19
CA LEU A 142 8.34 -7.52 -7.14
C LEU A 142 9.16 -8.75 -7.59
N GLU A 143 9.05 -9.16 -8.86
CA GLU A 143 9.77 -10.33 -9.37
C GLU A 143 11.29 -10.21 -9.23
N GLN A 144 11.83 -8.98 -9.29
CA GLN A 144 13.27 -8.73 -9.17
C GLN A 144 13.83 -9.09 -7.79
N VAL A 145 12.99 -9.08 -6.76
CA VAL A 145 13.41 -9.37 -5.39
C VAL A 145 13.11 -10.81 -4.97
N ASN A 146 12.27 -11.55 -5.70
CA ASN A 146 11.82 -12.89 -5.30
C ASN A 146 12.95 -13.90 -5.06
N GLY A 147 14.11 -13.75 -5.71
CA GLY A 147 15.29 -14.58 -5.44
C GLY A 147 15.81 -14.49 -3.98
N ALA A 148 15.47 -13.42 -3.26
CA ALA A 148 15.86 -13.23 -1.86
C ALA A 148 14.93 -13.90 -0.83
N VAL A 149 13.80 -14.48 -1.27
CA VAL A 149 12.80 -15.10 -0.38
C VAL A 149 13.42 -16.23 0.45
N SER A 150 14.21 -17.10 -0.17
CA SER A 150 14.91 -18.20 0.51
C SER A 150 15.89 -17.70 1.57
N MET A 151 16.58 -16.58 1.31
CA MET A 151 17.46 -15.94 2.31
C MET A 151 16.66 -15.33 3.46
N LYS A 152 15.52 -14.71 3.17
CA LYS A 152 14.65 -14.12 4.20
C LYS A 152 14.00 -15.19 5.07
N LEU A 153 13.54 -16.29 4.50
CA LEU A 153 13.04 -17.45 5.23
C LEU A 153 14.10 -18.02 6.19
N LYS A 154 15.37 -18.12 5.76
CA LYS A 154 16.48 -18.54 6.63
C LYS A 154 16.70 -17.58 7.80
N LYS A 155 16.43 -16.28 7.63
CA LYS A 155 16.50 -15.27 8.71
C LYS A 155 15.30 -15.31 9.67
N LEU A 156 14.27 -16.12 9.40
CA LEU A 156 13.11 -16.30 10.27
C LEU A 156 13.23 -17.58 11.11
N LEU A 157 14.40 -17.82 11.71
CA LEU A 157 14.78 -19.11 12.30
C LEU A 157 13.70 -19.74 13.21
N GLU A 158 13.12 -18.96 14.13
CA GLU A 158 12.17 -19.48 15.11
C GLU A 158 10.76 -19.74 14.55
N ILE A 159 10.35 -19.02 13.51
CA ILE A 159 9.00 -19.14 12.93
C ILE A 159 8.98 -19.88 11.59
N ARG A 160 10.15 -20.09 10.96
CA ARG A 160 10.27 -20.71 9.64
C ARG A 160 9.63 -22.08 9.61
N GLY A 161 9.96 -22.94 10.58
CA GLY A 161 9.43 -24.30 10.63
C GLY A 161 7.91 -24.32 10.64
N ASP A 162 7.30 -23.43 11.42
CA ASP A 162 5.85 -23.28 11.49
C ASP A 162 5.23 -22.73 10.21
N LEU A 163 5.93 -21.85 9.50
CA LEU A 163 5.44 -21.26 8.25
C LEU A 163 5.46 -22.27 7.10
N VAL A 164 6.54 -23.03 6.95
CA VAL A 164 6.75 -23.89 5.78
C VAL A 164 6.19 -25.31 5.96
N ARG A 165 5.92 -25.74 7.20
CA ARG A 165 5.41 -27.09 7.50
C ARG A 165 4.12 -27.43 6.75
N THR A 166 3.31 -26.43 6.43
CA THR A 166 2.01 -26.62 5.75
C THR A 166 2.08 -26.61 4.23
N ASP A 167 3.25 -26.34 3.63
CA ASP A 167 3.38 -26.20 2.17
C ASP A 167 4.66 -26.87 1.64
N PRO A 168 4.56 -28.00 0.93
CA PRO A 168 5.72 -28.69 0.33
C PRO A 168 6.47 -27.87 -0.72
N GLU A 169 5.81 -26.89 -1.36
CA GLU A 169 6.40 -26.03 -2.40
C GLU A 169 6.95 -24.71 -1.83
N TRP A 170 7.26 -24.68 -0.53
CA TRP A 170 7.79 -23.50 0.15
C TRP A 170 9.06 -22.90 -0.48
N GLU A 171 9.85 -23.73 -1.18
CA GLU A 171 11.06 -23.29 -1.88
C GLU A 171 10.78 -22.44 -3.13
N LYS A 172 9.57 -22.53 -3.69
CA LYS A 172 9.12 -21.74 -4.84
C LYS A 172 8.35 -20.48 -4.42
N TRP A 173 8.30 -20.18 -3.13
CA TRP A 173 7.56 -19.01 -2.65
C TRP A 173 8.14 -17.71 -3.20
N ASP A 174 7.24 -16.81 -3.56
CA ASP A 174 7.55 -15.41 -3.80
C ASP A 174 7.31 -14.59 -2.52
N PHE A 175 7.66 -13.30 -2.57
CA PHE A 175 7.43 -12.42 -1.43
C PHE A 175 5.94 -12.19 -1.13
N SER A 176 5.05 -12.34 -2.12
CA SER A 176 3.61 -12.29 -1.91
C SER A 176 3.17 -13.41 -0.96
N LYS A 177 3.53 -14.65 -1.29
CA LYS A 177 3.18 -15.86 -0.54
C LYS A 177 3.81 -15.87 0.85
N LEU A 178 5.07 -15.44 0.96
CA LEU A 178 5.73 -15.26 2.26
C LEU A 178 4.99 -14.26 3.15
N SER A 179 4.61 -13.10 2.60
CA SER A 179 3.92 -12.05 3.36
C SER A 179 2.55 -12.50 3.89
N GLU A 180 1.82 -13.29 3.10
CA GLU A 180 0.53 -13.86 3.48
C GLU A 180 0.67 -14.96 4.52
N ALA A 181 1.65 -15.86 4.39
CA ALA A 181 1.91 -16.90 5.38
C ALA A 181 2.17 -16.32 6.78
N ILE A 182 2.97 -15.24 6.86
CA ILE A 182 3.25 -14.53 8.12
C ILE A 182 1.99 -13.87 8.68
N ARG A 183 1.14 -13.30 7.82
CA ARG A 183 -0.14 -12.68 8.22
C ARG A 183 -1.09 -13.72 8.83
N LEU A 184 -1.20 -14.89 8.20
CA LEU A 184 -2.07 -15.97 8.67
C LEU A 184 -1.59 -16.53 10.02
N LYS A 185 -0.27 -16.70 10.21
CA LYS A 185 0.28 -17.13 11.51
C LYS A 185 -0.07 -16.17 12.66
N ARG A 186 -0.23 -14.87 12.36
CA ARG A 186 -0.63 -13.85 13.34
C ARG A 186 -2.13 -13.87 13.67
N ASN A 187 -2.96 -14.31 12.74
CA ASN A 187 -4.41 -14.43 12.93
C ASN A 187 -4.78 -15.92 12.97
N PRO A 188 -4.72 -16.61 14.12
CA PRO A 188 -5.09 -18.02 14.22
C PRO A 188 -6.57 -18.33 13.94
N SER A 189 -7.36 -17.39 13.41
CA SER A 189 -8.80 -17.54 13.17
C SER A 189 -9.09 -17.76 11.69
N ASN A 190 -9.25 -19.05 11.33
CA ASN A 190 -10.33 -19.63 10.52
C ASN A 190 -9.82 -20.70 9.53
N SER A 191 -9.19 -21.77 10.03
CA SER A 191 -9.07 -23.04 9.32
C SER A 191 -9.90 -24.13 10.01
N ASN A 192 -11.13 -23.79 10.40
CA ASN A 192 -12.17 -24.77 10.71
C ASN A 192 -13.34 -24.43 9.79
N THR A 193 -13.42 -25.10 8.64
CA THR A 193 -14.65 -25.48 7.91
C THR A 193 -14.22 -25.83 6.49
N THR A 194 -13.75 -27.04 6.28
CA THR A 194 -14.03 -27.84 5.08
C THR A 194 -13.73 -29.30 5.47
N GLU A 195 -14.63 -30.19 5.09
CA GLU A 195 -14.59 -31.66 5.27
C GLU A 195 -14.99 -32.24 6.63
N ARG A 196 -16.28 -32.56 6.73
CA ARG A 196 -16.73 -33.97 6.65
C ARG A 196 -18.23 -34.02 6.35
N VAL A 197 -18.56 -34.11 5.06
CA VAL A 197 -19.76 -34.82 4.60
C VAL A 197 -19.23 -36.10 3.97
N HIS A 198 -19.33 -37.19 4.70
CA HIS A 198 -19.50 -38.54 4.17
C HIS A 198 -20.07 -39.42 5.26
#